data_AF-A0A9P4JV10-F1
#
_entry.id   AF-A0A9P4JV10-F1
#
_cell.length_a   1.000
_cell.length_b   1.000
_cell.length_c   1.000
_cell.angle_alpha   90.00
_cell.angle_beta   90.00
_cell.angle_gamma   90.00
#
_symmetry.space_group_name_H-M   'P 1'
#
loop_
_entity.id
_entity.type
_entity.pdbx_description
1 polymer ?
#
loop_
_entity_poly.entity_id
_entity_poly.type
_entity_poly.pdbx_seq_one_letter_code
_entity_poly.pdbx_strand_id
1 'polypeptide(L)'
;MTRNHPALRKSVSNVDLYSDPSPPPQHASLSRAYTTVHRQRSNPFALPRGPRQRPAGSHSTAGQFADLIDLVENVTNATAPAPQNPPPVPPKVKLPVAPQQAVQAERKSNDPIQYAKPFCEYLTNNPTVFHAVDAVAKDLEATGYSKLSERDSWKLKKGGKYYVERNGSSLIAFAIGEGYEPGNGAAILAGHVDALTAKLKPIPKLKTKAGYVQLGVAPYAGALNSTWWDRDLGVGGRVMVKEGNKIVSKLVKLDWPIARIPTLAPHFGAAAQGPFNKETQMVPIIGLDNSDIEGTEENWKPALLGGEGTFTSTQPERLVKAISNELGITDYSKIINWELELFDTQPAQLGGLSKEFIFAGRIDDKLCSWSAIQALINSTSSSALSSSSGIKIVGLFDDEEIGSLLRQGARGNFLPTVIERVVDSFADKGITSLVSRTYANSFLVSSDVTHAVNPNFLNAYLENHSPRLNVGLSVSCDSNGHMTTDSVSTSILQRCAEKGGAKLQVFQIRNDSRSGGTVGPMLSAKTGIRAIDAGIPQLSMHSIRATTGALDPGLGVQAFEAFLQHFESVDAEFRE
;
A
#
# COMPACT_ATOMS: atom_id res chain seq x y z
N MET A 1 -12.74 3.92 65.67
CA MET A 1 -13.54 4.32 64.50
C MET A 1 -12.72 4.02 63.25
N THR A 2 -13.31 3.32 62.28
CA THR A 2 -12.59 2.67 61.17
C THR A 2 -12.41 3.57 59.95
N ARG A 3 -11.24 3.48 59.31
CA ARG A 3 -10.93 4.08 58.00
C ARG A 3 -11.71 3.36 56.89
N ASN A 4 -11.95 4.05 55.77
CA ASN A 4 -11.96 3.44 54.43
C ASN A 4 -11.57 4.48 53.36
N HIS A 5 -10.62 4.11 52.49
CA HIS A 5 -10.28 4.82 51.26
C HIS A 5 -10.89 4.08 50.05
N PRO A 6 -11.29 4.76 48.97
CA PRO A 6 -11.45 4.14 47.66
C PRO A 6 -10.08 3.98 46.97
N ALA A 7 -9.87 2.84 46.30
CA ALA A 7 -8.59 2.50 45.68
C ALA A 7 -8.39 3.17 44.30
N LEU A 8 -7.16 3.59 44.03
CA LEU A 8 -6.70 3.99 42.70
C LEU A 8 -6.73 2.80 41.73
N ARG A 9 -7.45 2.92 40.62
CA ARG A 9 -7.31 2.01 39.47
C ARG A 9 -5.93 2.23 38.85
N LYS A 10 -5.12 1.16 38.75
CA LYS A 10 -3.92 1.16 37.91
C LYS A 10 -4.36 1.29 36.45
N SER A 11 -3.98 2.38 35.78
CA SER A 11 -3.95 2.43 34.32
C SER A 11 -2.84 1.50 33.84
N VAL A 12 -3.18 0.57 32.95
CA VAL A 12 -2.19 -0.23 32.22
C VAL A 12 -1.66 0.64 31.09
N SER A 13 -0.36 0.94 31.12
CA SER A 13 0.30 1.67 30.06
C SER A 13 0.49 0.77 28.84
N ASN A 14 -0.09 1.15 27.69
CA ASN A 14 0.28 0.58 26.40
C ASN A 14 1.66 1.12 25.99
N VAL A 15 2.70 0.49 26.52
CA VAL A 15 4.09 0.61 26.08
C VAL A 15 4.51 -0.82 25.68
N ASP A 16 5.18 -0.94 24.54
CA ASP A 16 5.56 -2.18 23.81
C ASP A 16 4.70 -2.54 22.57
N LEU A 17 4.46 -1.53 21.72
CA LEU A 17 4.34 -1.73 20.27
C LEU A 17 5.19 -0.65 19.58
N TYR A 18 6.08 -1.07 18.67
CA TYR A 18 7.04 -0.25 17.92
C TYR A 18 8.29 0.24 18.67
N SER A 19 9.13 -0.71 19.09
CA SER A 19 10.59 -0.51 19.09
C SER A 19 11.33 -1.85 18.93
N ASP A 20 12.28 -1.88 18.00
CA ASP A 20 13.44 -2.77 18.04
C ASP A 20 14.65 -1.85 17.80
N PRO A 21 15.59 -1.70 18.74
CA PRO A 21 16.60 -0.64 18.67
C PRO A 21 17.74 -0.97 17.71
N SER A 22 18.10 -0.01 16.86
CA SER A 22 19.33 -0.06 16.06
C SER A 22 20.56 -0.32 16.95
N PRO A 23 21.50 -1.21 16.54
CA PRO A 23 22.69 -1.47 17.32
C PRO A 23 23.64 -0.25 17.34
N PRO A 24 24.36 0.00 18.46
CA PRO A 24 25.26 1.13 18.57
C PRO A 24 26.54 0.95 17.71
N PRO A 25 27.19 2.06 17.29
CA PRO A 25 28.39 2.00 16.47
C PRO A 25 29.58 1.45 17.26
N GLN A 26 30.20 0.38 16.77
CA GLN A 26 31.44 -0.14 17.33
C GLN A 26 32.65 0.62 16.78
N HIS A 27 33.38 1.30 17.66
CA HIS A 27 34.71 1.83 17.35
C HIS A 27 35.71 0.71 17.06
N ALA A 28 36.46 0.85 15.98
CA ALA A 28 37.57 -0.05 15.68
C ALA A 28 38.77 0.22 16.62
N SER A 29 39.29 -0.82 17.26
CA SER A 29 40.66 -0.84 17.77
C SER A 29 41.26 -2.24 17.62
N LEU A 30 42.54 -2.29 17.28
CA LEU A 30 43.29 -3.51 16.96
C LEU A 30 43.89 -4.13 18.24
N SER A 31 43.84 -5.46 18.39
CA SER A 31 44.99 -6.22 18.90
C SER A 31 44.88 -7.74 18.69
N ARG A 32 46.05 -8.34 18.48
CA ARG A 32 46.32 -9.76 18.22
C ARG A 32 45.97 -10.67 19.41
N ALA A 33 45.66 -11.95 19.15
CA ALA A 33 46.59 -13.10 19.37
C ALA A 33 45.93 -14.46 19.74
N TYR A 34 46.16 -15.45 18.87
CA TYR A 34 46.55 -16.86 19.15
C TYR A 34 45.67 -17.88 19.93
N THR A 35 45.64 -19.10 19.35
CA THR A 35 45.63 -20.45 19.99
C THR A 35 44.41 -20.93 20.81
N THR A 36 44.02 -22.22 20.88
CA THR A 36 43.99 -23.38 19.94
C THR A 36 43.26 -24.58 20.61
N VAL A 37 42.68 -25.49 19.80
CA VAL A 37 42.69 -26.97 20.00
C VAL A 37 41.74 -27.70 21.01
N HIS A 38 40.95 -28.64 20.44
CA HIS A 38 40.44 -29.93 21.01
C HIS A 38 39.38 -29.92 22.15
N ARG A 39 38.53 -30.97 22.34
CA ARG A 39 38.23 -32.22 21.58
C ARG A 39 36.81 -32.75 21.90
N GLN A 40 36.30 -33.63 21.03
CA GLN A 40 35.48 -34.86 21.26
C GLN A 40 35.29 -35.33 22.74
N ARG A 41 34.23 -36.06 23.17
CA ARG A 41 33.42 -37.10 22.48
C ARG A 41 32.19 -37.56 23.32
N SER A 42 31.21 -38.18 22.61
CA SER A 42 30.44 -39.42 22.92
C SER A 42 29.25 -39.54 23.91
N ASN A 43 28.16 -40.06 23.31
CA ASN A 43 26.97 -40.79 23.83
C ASN A 43 27.36 -42.18 24.47
N PRO A 44 26.44 -43.11 24.88
CA PRO A 44 24.97 -43.10 25.01
C PRO A 44 24.43 -43.76 26.33
N PHE A 45 23.13 -44.12 26.39
CA PHE A 45 22.48 -45.30 27.06
C PHE A 45 20.99 -45.04 27.39
N ALA A 46 20.24 -46.07 27.81
CA ALA A 46 18.86 -46.25 27.28
C ALA A 46 17.87 -47.07 28.15
N LEU A 47 16.59 -46.65 28.12
CA LEU A 47 15.33 -47.43 28.28
C LEU A 47 15.07 -48.16 29.64
N PRO A 48 13.91 -48.82 29.86
CA PRO A 48 12.56 -48.23 29.99
C PRO A 48 11.76 -48.79 31.21
N ARG A 49 10.53 -48.31 31.50
CA ARG A 49 9.47 -49.07 32.22
C ARG A 49 8.07 -48.44 32.12
N GLY A 50 7.04 -49.29 32.18
CA GLY A 50 5.63 -48.97 31.88
C GLY A 50 4.69 -48.74 33.09
N PRO A 51 3.39 -49.13 32.98
CA PRO A 51 2.27 -48.21 33.25
C PRO A 51 1.63 -48.29 34.64
N ARG A 52 0.76 -47.32 34.97
CA ARG A 52 -0.15 -47.34 36.14
C ARG A 52 -1.59 -46.98 35.77
N GLN A 53 -2.52 -47.57 36.53
CA GLN A 53 -3.98 -47.57 36.33
C GLN A 53 -4.68 -46.34 36.94
N ARG A 54 -5.94 -46.11 36.51
CA ARG A 54 -6.93 -45.24 37.16
C ARG A 54 -7.53 -45.88 38.43
N PRO A 55 -8.22 -45.10 39.27
CA PRO A 55 -9.60 -45.47 39.60
C PRO A 55 -10.64 -44.32 39.45
N ALA A 56 -11.90 -44.65 39.72
CA ALA A 56 -13.13 -43.83 39.71
C ALA A 56 -13.07 -42.57 40.62
N GLY A 57 -14.00 -41.60 40.59
CA GLY A 57 -15.26 -41.42 39.83
C GLY A 57 -16.32 -40.72 40.73
N SER A 58 -17.25 -39.95 40.15
CA SER A 58 -18.37 -39.35 40.90
C SER A 58 -19.59 -39.08 39.99
N HIS A 59 -20.78 -39.09 40.59
CA HIS A 59 -22.08 -39.06 39.91
C HIS A 59 -22.61 -37.64 39.65
N SER A 60 -23.45 -37.48 38.64
CA SER A 60 -24.72 -36.75 38.81
C SER A 60 -25.80 -37.29 37.86
N THR A 61 -27.06 -37.24 38.30
CA THR A 61 -28.24 -37.84 37.68
C THR A 61 -28.91 -36.91 36.67
N ALA A 62 -29.42 -37.49 35.58
CA ALA A 62 -30.39 -36.84 34.69
C ALA A 62 -31.75 -37.56 34.83
N GLY A 63 -32.83 -36.80 35.04
CA GLY A 63 -34.17 -37.34 35.26
C GLY A 63 -34.89 -37.74 33.98
N GLN A 64 -35.79 -38.71 34.09
CA GLN A 64 -36.76 -39.06 33.06
C GLN A 64 -37.95 -38.09 33.12
N PHE A 65 -38.51 -37.76 31.96
CA PHE A 65 -39.95 -37.51 31.81
C PHE A 65 -40.43 -38.22 30.56
N ALA A 66 -41.40 -39.10 30.74
CA ALA A 66 -42.31 -39.54 29.70
C ALA A 66 -43.67 -38.93 30.04
N ASP A 67 -44.45 -38.57 29.02
CA ASP A 67 -45.87 -38.89 29.00
C ASP A 67 -46.36 -38.84 27.55
N LEU A 68 -47.12 -39.88 27.18
CA LEU A 68 -47.86 -40.00 25.93
C LEU A 68 -49.28 -39.47 26.13
N ILE A 69 -49.93 -39.07 25.03
CA ILE A 69 -51.28 -39.57 24.68
C ILE A 69 -51.58 -39.24 23.21
N ASP A 70 -52.09 -40.24 22.51
CA ASP A 70 -52.48 -40.19 21.10
C ASP A 70 -53.76 -39.38 20.84
N LEU A 71 -53.89 -38.84 19.62
CA LEU A 71 -55.16 -38.81 18.90
C LEU A 71 -54.93 -39.18 17.43
N VAL A 72 -55.82 -40.02 16.89
CA VAL A 72 -55.67 -40.74 15.62
C VAL A 72 -56.74 -40.26 14.61
N GLU A 73 -56.52 -40.57 13.32
CA GLU A 73 -57.44 -40.45 12.16
C GLU A 73 -57.63 -39.02 11.58
N ASN A 74 -57.24 -38.76 10.33
CA ASN A 74 -57.81 -39.42 9.15
C ASN A 74 -56.89 -39.39 7.92
N VAL A 75 -56.85 -40.50 7.18
CA VAL A 75 -56.20 -40.59 5.86
C VAL A 75 -57.27 -40.62 4.78
N THR A 76 -57.28 -39.63 3.88
CA THR A 76 -57.97 -39.72 2.59
C THR A 76 -57.13 -39.15 1.45
N ASN A 77 -57.24 -39.81 0.30
CA ASN A 77 -56.42 -39.70 -0.91
C ASN A 77 -56.09 -38.27 -1.39
N ALA A 78 -54.81 -38.04 -1.69
CA ALA A 78 -54.38 -37.08 -2.71
C ALA A 78 -53.18 -37.64 -3.50
N THR A 79 -53.24 -37.56 -4.82
CA THR A 79 -52.27 -38.11 -5.78
C THR A 79 -50.91 -37.41 -5.74
N ALA A 80 -49.83 -38.18 -5.93
CA ALA A 80 -48.47 -37.65 -6.04
C ALA A 80 -48.29 -36.75 -7.29
N PRO A 81 -47.62 -35.59 -7.19
CA PRO A 81 -47.32 -34.75 -8.33
C PRO A 81 -46.13 -35.29 -9.14
N ALA A 82 -46.22 -35.18 -10.48
CA ALA A 82 -45.13 -35.51 -11.39
C ALA A 82 -43.96 -34.50 -11.27
N PRO A 83 -42.71 -34.92 -11.58
CA PRO A 83 -41.55 -34.03 -11.48
C PRO A 83 -41.65 -32.87 -12.49
N GLN A 84 -41.67 -31.64 -11.99
CA GLN A 84 -41.55 -30.45 -12.81
C GLN A 84 -40.08 -30.20 -13.16
N ASN A 85 -39.77 -30.03 -14.45
CA ASN A 85 -38.47 -29.54 -14.88
C ASN A 85 -38.26 -28.09 -14.39
N PRO A 86 -37.04 -27.71 -13.98
CA PRO A 86 -36.75 -26.33 -13.59
C PRO A 86 -36.96 -25.37 -14.77
N PRO A 87 -37.41 -24.13 -14.52
CA PRO A 87 -37.60 -23.14 -15.58
C PRO A 87 -36.26 -22.80 -16.26
N PRO A 88 -36.27 -22.46 -17.57
CA PRO A 88 -35.06 -22.15 -18.31
C PRO A 88 -34.35 -20.93 -17.73
N VAL A 89 -33.03 -21.04 -17.55
CA VAL A 89 -32.17 -19.94 -17.10
C VAL A 89 -32.28 -18.77 -18.08
N PRO A 90 -32.55 -17.53 -17.62
CA PRO A 90 -32.59 -16.36 -18.50
C PRO A 90 -31.25 -16.20 -19.25
N PRO A 91 -31.27 -15.85 -20.55
CA PRO A 91 -30.03 -15.63 -21.29
C PRO A 91 -29.21 -14.53 -20.63
N LYS A 92 -27.90 -14.74 -20.48
CA LYS A 92 -26.99 -13.74 -19.92
C LYS A 92 -27.14 -12.43 -20.68
N VAL A 93 -27.67 -11.40 -20.01
CA VAL A 93 -27.66 -10.02 -20.52
C VAL A 93 -26.19 -9.63 -20.64
N LYS A 94 -25.70 -9.57 -21.88
CA LYS A 94 -24.41 -8.92 -22.16
C LYS A 94 -24.60 -7.44 -21.86
N LEU A 95 -24.04 -6.98 -20.73
CA LEU A 95 -23.83 -5.55 -20.52
C LEU A 95 -23.09 -5.01 -21.76
N PRO A 96 -23.55 -3.92 -22.38
CA PRO A 96 -22.85 -3.36 -23.52
C PRO A 96 -21.45 -2.95 -23.08
N VAL A 97 -20.43 -3.47 -23.78
CA VAL A 97 -19.07 -2.95 -23.66
C VAL A 97 -19.15 -1.48 -24.05
N ALA A 98 -18.97 -0.59 -23.08
CA ALA A 98 -18.93 0.84 -23.34
C ALA A 98 -17.83 1.10 -24.38
N PRO A 99 -18.10 1.87 -25.46
CA PRO A 99 -17.06 2.24 -26.40
C PRO A 99 -15.94 2.94 -25.65
N GLN A 100 -14.71 2.43 -25.77
CA GLN A 100 -13.50 3.18 -25.40
C GLN A 100 -13.31 4.31 -26.43
N GLN A 101 -14.19 5.31 -26.36
CA GLN A 101 -13.87 6.62 -26.92
C GLN A 101 -12.84 7.26 -26.00
N ALA A 102 -11.65 7.50 -26.54
CA ALA A 102 -10.68 8.39 -25.91
C ALA A 102 -11.28 9.79 -25.87
N VAL A 103 -11.97 10.12 -24.78
CA VAL A 103 -12.53 11.45 -24.56
C VAL A 103 -11.38 12.39 -24.21
N GLN A 104 -10.68 12.86 -25.23
CA GLN A 104 -9.93 14.11 -25.17
C GLN A 104 -10.92 15.27 -25.08
N ALA A 105 -11.61 15.37 -23.95
CA ALA A 105 -12.17 16.64 -23.52
C ALA A 105 -10.99 17.46 -22.98
N GLU A 106 -10.70 18.59 -23.62
CA GLU A 106 -9.86 19.62 -23.02
C GLU A 106 -10.46 19.97 -21.64
N ARG A 107 -9.78 19.56 -20.57
CA ARG A 107 -10.19 19.86 -19.20
C ARG A 107 -10.17 21.37 -19.03
N LYS A 108 -11.36 22.02 -19.00
CA LYS A 108 -11.46 23.44 -18.66
C LYS A 108 -10.80 23.63 -17.29
N SER A 109 -9.76 24.45 -17.26
CA SER A 109 -8.84 24.44 -16.13
C SER A 109 -9.48 25.02 -14.86
N ASN A 110 -8.93 24.61 -13.72
CA ASN A 110 -9.05 25.23 -12.40
C ASN A 110 -10.23 24.85 -11.46
N ASP A 111 -11.21 24.01 -11.83
CA ASP A 111 -12.13 23.42 -10.82
C ASP A 111 -11.52 22.15 -10.20
N PRO A 112 -11.25 22.09 -8.87
CA PRO A 112 -10.71 20.90 -8.22
C PRO A 112 -11.63 19.66 -8.28
N ILE A 113 -12.97 19.83 -8.30
CA ILE A 113 -13.90 18.69 -8.17
C ILE A 113 -13.79 17.69 -9.33
N GLN A 114 -13.30 18.14 -10.49
CA GLN A 114 -13.14 17.29 -11.67
C GLN A 114 -12.17 16.12 -11.46
N TYR A 115 -11.26 16.22 -10.49
CA TYR A 115 -10.29 15.18 -10.14
C TYR A 115 -10.87 14.11 -9.20
N ALA A 116 -11.99 14.38 -8.51
CA ALA A 116 -12.56 13.51 -7.50
C ALA A 116 -13.00 12.14 -8.05
N LYS A 117 -13.70 12.14 -9.19
CA LYS A 117 -14.18 10.91 -9.84
C LYS A 117 -13.02 10.10 -10.45
N PRO A 118 -12.11 10.67 -11.27
CA PRO A 118 -10.93 9.95 -11.75
C PRO A 118 -10.07 9.35 -10.63
N PHE A 119 -9.92 10.04 -9.50
CA PHE A 119 -9.20 9.50 -8.34
C PHE A 119 -9.92 8.31 -7.69
N CYS A 120 -11.25 8.36 -7.56
CA CYS A 120 -12.04 7.22 -7.11
C CYS A 120 -11.91 6.00 -8.04
N GLU A 121 -11.91 6.23 -9.36
CA GLU A 121 -11.73 5.18 -10.37
C GLU A 121 -10.32 4.57 -10.28
N TYR A 122 -9.28 5.41 -10.12
CA TYR A 122 -7.89 4.97 -9.91
C TYR A 122 -7.73 4.09 -8.66
N LEU A 123 -8.21 4.53 -7.48
CA LEU A 123 -8.11 3.74 -6.24
C LEU A 123 -8.91 2.43 -6.26
N THR A 124 -10.02 2.39 -6.99
CA THR A 124 -10.87 1.20 -7.14
C THR A 124 -10.26 0.18 -8.10
N ASN A 125 -9.68 0.66 -9.20
CA ASN A 125 -9.14 -0.20 -10.24
C ASN A 125 -7.74 -0.73 -9.89
N ASN A 126 -6.94 0.04 -9.16
CA ASN A 126 -5.50 -0.23 -8.95
C ASN A 126 -5.16 -0.54 -7.48
N PRO A 127 -5.55 -1.70 -6.95
CA PRO A 127 -5.47 -1.99 -5.52
C PRO A 127 -4.02 -2.14 -5.03
N THR A 128 -3.17 -2.90 -5.74
CA THR A 128 -1.80 -3.17 -5.29
C THR A 128 -0.81 -2.08 -5.74
N VAL A 129 0.43 -2.13 -5.24
CA VAL A 129 1.51 -1.23 -5.72
C VAL A 129 1.77 -1.42 -7.21
N PHE A 130 1.83 -2.68 -7.68
CA PHE A 130 2.08 -3.01 -9.09
C PHE A 130 1.00 -2.49 -10.05
N HIS A 131 -0.28 -2.55 -9.68
CA HIS A 131 -1.37 -2.01 -10.51
C HIS A 131 -1.35 -0.47 -10.55
N ALA A 132 -0.96 0.17 -9.45
CA ALA A 132 -0.87 1.62 -9.39
C ALA A 132 0.25 2.15 -10.30
N VAL A 133 1.42 1.51 -10.30
CA VAL A 133 2.53 1.85 -11.22
C VAL A 133 2.17 1.57 -12.68
N ASP A 134 1.55 0.43 -12.99
CA ASP A 134 1.10 0.09 -14.35
C ASP A 134 0.04 1.08 -14.89
N ALA A 135 -0.88 1.55 -14.04
CA ALA A 135 -1.84 2.58 -14.41
C ALA A 135 -1.17 3.95 -14.65
N VAL A 136 -0.26 4.37 -13.77
CA VAL A 136 0.52 5.61 -13.95
C VAL A 136 1.37 5.55 -15.22
N ALA A 137 2.02 4.42 -15.50
CA ALA A 137 2.77 4.19 -16.73
C ALA A 137 1.90 4.37 -17.99
N LYS A 138 0.67 3.82 -17.99
CA LYS A 138 -0.29 3.98 -19.09
C LYS A 138 -0.77 5.42 -19.27
N ASP A 139 -1.05 6.14 -18.19
CA ASP A 139 -1.42 7.56 -18.23
C ASP A 139 -0.28 8.43 -18.79
N LEU A 140 0.98 8.12 -18.44
CA LEU A 140 2.18 8.77 -18.96
C LEU A 140 2.39 8.46 -20.45
N GLU A 141 2.30 7.20 -20.88
CA GLU A 141 2.41 6.82 -22.30
C GLU A 141 1.31 7.49 -23.15
N ALA A 142 0.06 7.52 -22.66
CA ALA A 142 -1.06 8.20 -23.30
C ALA A 142 -0.88 9.72 -23.44
N THR A 143 0.05 10.32 -22.68
CA THR A 143 0.37 11.76 -22.68
C THR A 143 1.76 12.08 -23.25
N GLY A 144 2.36 11.11 -23.95
CA GLY A 144 3.56 11.28 -24.77
C GLY A 144 4.89 11.02 -24.05
N TYR A 145 4.88 10.44 -22.85
CA TYR A 145 6.10 9.98 -22.19
C TYR A 145 6.61 8.68 -22.82
N SER A 146 7.93 8.57 -22.96
CA SER A 146 8.59 7.35 -23.44
C SER A 146 9.16 6.52 -22.28
N LYS A 147 8.81 5.23 -22.22
CA LYS A 147 9.42 4.29 -21.26
C LYS A 147 10.91 4.11 -21.54
N LEU A 148 11.71 4.22 -20.49
CA LEU A 148 13.13 3.90 -20.48
C LEU A 148 13.39 2.68 -19.59
N SER A 149 14.42 1.92 -19.96
CA SER A 149 14.93 0.78 -19.20
C SER A 149 16.17 1.20 -18.43
N GLU A 150 16.26 0.83 -17.15
CA GLU A 150 17.47 1.05 -16.34
C GLU A 150 18.71 0.35 -16.93
N ARG A 151 18.50 -0.69 -17.74
CA ARG A 151 19.55 -1.59 -18.26
C ARG A 151 20.16 -1.14 -19.58
N ASP A 152 19.54 -0.18 -20.26
CA ASP A 152 19.93 0.28 -21.59
C ASP A 152 20.52 1.69 -21.52
N SER A 153 21.37 2.07 -22.50
CA SER A 153 21.83 3.45 -22.66
C SER A 153 20.66 4.36 -23.04
N TRP A 154 20.59 5.56 -22.47
CA TRP A 154 19.51 6.50 -22.75
C TRP A 154 19.87 7.46 -23.88
N LYS A 155 18.88 7.83 -24.70
CA LYS A 155 19.01 8.80 -25.80
C LYS A 155 18.03 9.94 -25.55
N LEU A 156 18.35 10.76 -24.55
CA LEU A 156 17.51 11.86 -24.12
C LEU A 156 17.57 13.04 -25.11
N LYS A 157 16.59 13.94 -25.02
CA LYS A 157 16.50 15.17 -25.81
C LYS A 157 15.93 16.28 -24.93
N LYS A 158 16.38 17.52 -25.13
CA LYS A 158 15.72 18.72 -24.61
C LYS A 158 14.28 18.77 -25.16
N GLY A 159 13.31 19.20 -24.36
CA GLY A 159 11.88 19.07 -24.65
C GLY A 159 11.30 17.65 -24.55
N GLY A 160 12.13 16.65 -24.21
CA GLY A 160 11.71 15.24 -24.15
C GLY A 160 11.03 14.85 -22.83
N LYS A 161 10.12 13.87 -22.91
CA LYS A 161 9.37 13.29 -21.77
C LYS A 161 9.65 11.81 -21.64
N TYR A 162 10.02 11.37 -20.43
CA TYR A 162 10.48 10.01 -20.19
C TYR A 162 10.03 9.49 -18.82
N TYR A 163 9.94 8.17 -18.68
CA TYR A 163 9.78 7.57 -17.35
C TYR A 163 10.56 6.26 -17.24
N VAL A 164 10.91 5.90 -16.01
CA VAL A 164 11.69 4.70 -15.67
C VAL A 164 10.92 3.94 -14.60
N GLU A 165 10.81 2.62 -14.73
CA GLU A 165 10.29 1.74 -13.68
C GLU A 165 11.43 0.98 -13.02
N ARG A 166 11.36 0.84 -11.69
CA ARG A 166 12.18 -0.07 -10.91
C ARG A 166 11.29 -1.05 -10.16
N ASN A 167 11.62 -2.34 -10.23
CA ASN A 167 10.82 -3.44 -9.69
C ASN A 167 9.37 -3.54 -10.22
N GLY A 168 8.90 -2.65 -11.10
CA GLY A 168 7.48 -2.54 -11.45
C GLY A 168 6.59 -2.07 -10.28
N SER A 169 7.19 -1.63 -9.17
CA SER A 169 6.51 -1.09 -7.99
C SER A 169 6.97 0.32 -7.62
N SER A 170 8.04 0.83 -8.26
CA SER A 170 8.42 2.24 -8.21
C SER A 170 8.63 2.80 -9.60
N LEU A 171 8.38 4.10 -9.77
CA LEU A 171 8.42 4.79 -11.05
C LEU A 171 8.96 6.20 -10.87
N ILE A 172 9.86 6.64 -11.74
CA ILE A 172 10.27 8.05 -11.84
C ILE A 172 9.94 8.55 -13.24
N ALA A 173 9.05 9.54 -13.31
CA ALA A 173 8.71 10.26 -14.53
C ALA A 173 9.42 11.61 -14.54
N PHE A 174 9.96 12.01 -15.69
CA PHE A 174 10.63 13.28 -15.85
C PHE A 174 10.44 13.90 -17.24
N ALA A 175 10.44 15.23 -17.29
CA ALA A 175 10.45 16.01 -18.52
C ALA A 175 11.57 17.05 -18.48
N ILE A 176 12.23 17.24 -19.61
CA ILE A 176 13.42 18.09 -19.75
C ILE A 176 13.00 19.37 -20.49
N GLY A 177 13.24 20.55 -19.91
CA GLY A 177 12.98 21.82 -20.60
C GLY A 177 13.77 21.97 -21.91
N GLU A 178 13.26 22.76 -22.85
CA GLU A 178 13.97 23.00 -24.12
C GLU A 178 15.25 23.82 -23.91
N GLY A 179 15.27 24.71 -22.91
CA GLY A 179 16.43 25.49 -22.50
C GLY A 179 17.39 24.77 -21.53
N TYR A 180 17.24 23.46 -21.31
CA TYR A 180 18.05 22.73 -20.31
C TYR A 180 19.54 22.73 -20.68
N GLU A 181 20.40 23.12 -19.74
CA GLU A 181 21.85 22.92 -19.82
C GLU A 181 22.37 22.09 -18.63
N PRO A 182 23.43 21.29 -18.79
CA PRO A 182 24.02 20.52 -17.68
C PRO A 182 24.39 21.41 -16.49
N GLY A 183 23.97 20.99 -15.29
CA GLY A 183 24.11 21.79 -14.07
C GLY A 183 22.89 22.65 -13.72
N ASN A 184 21.90 22.78 -14.62
CA ASN A 184 20.59 23.31 -14.25
C ASN A 184 19.88 22.35 -13.27
N GLY A 185 18.99 22.90 -12.46
CA GLY A 185 18.28 22.18 -11.40
C GLY A 185 17.04 21.42 -11.86
N ALA A 186 16.43 20.73 -10.90
CA ALA A 186 15.16 20.03 -11.04
C ALA A 186 14.12 20.51 -10.02
N ALA A 187 12.87 20.67 -10.48
CA ALA A 187 11.70 20.71 -9.61
C ALA A 187 11.22 19.26 -9.41
N ILE A 188 11.34 18.74 -8.18
CA ILE A 188 11.09 17.34 -7.86
C ILE A 188 9.90 17.22 -6.91
N LEU A 189 8.93 16.39 -7.27
CA LEU A 189 7.93 15.83 -6.36
C LEU A 189 8.30 14.39 -6.04
N ALA A 190 8.21 13.97 -4.79
CA ALA A 190 8.47 12.58 -4.40
C ALA A 190 7.49 12.11 -3.32
N GLY A 191 6.71 11.08 -3.63
CA GLY A 191 5.79 10.40 -2.71
C GLY A 191 5.95 8.90 -2.80
N HIS A 192 5.01 8.15 -2.21
CA HIS A 192 5.02 6.69 -2.27
C HIS A 192 3.70 6.07 -2.73
N VAL A 193 3.79 4.87 -3.30
CA VAL A 193 2.68 4.20 -4.00
C VAL A 193 2.33 2.84 -3.39
N ASP A 194 3.16 2.36 -2.46
CA ASP A 194 2.80 1.29 -1.53
C ASP A 194 1.83 1.80 -0.46
N ALA A 195 1.18 0.87 0.24
CA ALA A 195 0.22 1.14 1.30
C ALA A 195 0.07 -0.10 2.19
N LEU A 196 -0.35 0.08 3.44
CA LEU A 196 -0.80 -1.00 4.33
C LEU A 196 -1.65 -2.06 3.61
N THR A 197 -1.18 -3.30 3.62
CA THR A 197 -1.80 -4.44 2.93
C THR A 197 -1.52 -5.76 3.66
N ALA A 198 -2.20 -6.85 3.31
CA ALA A 198 -1.85 -8.19 3.80
C ALA A 198 -1.21 -9.01 2.67
N LYS A 199 0.12 -9.16 2.69
CA LYS A 199 0.88 -9.90 1.68
C LYS A 199 0.75 -11.41 1.93
N LEU A 200 0.55 -12.21 0.89
CA LEU A 200 0.54 -13.67 0.99
C LEU A 200 1.93 -14.16 1.41
N LYS A 201 1.99 -15.13 2.34
CA LYS A 201 3.26 -15.78 2.71
C LYS A 201 3.82 -16.57 1.51
N PRO A 202 5.14 -16.81 1.42
CA PRO A 202 5.74 -17.64 0.35
C PRO A 202 5.11 -19.03 0.25
N ILE A 203 4.72 -19.61 1.39
CA ILE A 203 3.86 -20.81 1.48
C ILE A 203 2.62 -20.39 2.29
N PRO A 204 1.52 -19.97 1.64
CA PRO A 204 0.33 -19.46 2.31
C PRO A 204 -0.69 -20.58 2.58
N LYS A 205 -0.30 -21.84 2.37
CA LYS A 205 -1.12 -23.03 2.56
C LYS A 205 -1.19 -23.40 4.05
N LEU A 206 -2.39 -23.37 4.62
CA LEU A 206 -2.68 -23.83 5.98
C LEU A 206 -3.48 -25.13 5.94
N LYS A 207 -3.48 -25.87 7.07
CA LYS A 207 -4.41 -27.00 7.25
C LYS A 207 -5.84 -26.45 7.39
N THR A 208 -6.82 -27.15 6.81
CA THR A 208 -8.24 -26.97 7.11
C THR A 208 -8.46 -27.14 8.62
N LYS A 209 -9.36 -26.34 9.21
CA LYS A 209 -9.74 -26.43 10.62
C LYS A 209 -11.25 -26.29 10.75
N ALA A 210 -11.91 -27.29 11.35
CA ALA A 210 -13.35 -27.28 11.63
C ALA A 210 -14.20 -26.85 10.41
N GLY A 211 -13.94 -27.46 9.24
CA GLY A 211 -14.63 -27.12 7.99
C GLY A 211 -14.10 -25.91 7.22
N TYR A 212 -13.15 -25.11 7.75
CA TYR A 212 -12.70 -23.86 7.12
C TYR A 212 -11.31 -23.95 6.48
N VAL A 213 -11.22 -23.48 5.24
CA VAL A 213 -9.96 -23.28 4.51
C VAL A 213 -9.44 -21.87 4.81
N GLN A 214 -8.25 -21.79 5.40
CA GLN A 214 -7.59 -20.53 5.77
C GLN A 214 -6.40 -20.20 4.85
N LEU A 215 -6.08 -18.92 4.71
CA LEU A 215 -4.94 -18.43 3.92
C LEU A 215 -3.86 -17.79 4.81
N GLY A 216 -2.62 -18.26 4.68
CA GLY A 216 -1.46 -17.71 5.39
C GLY A 216 -1.00 -16.39 4.80
N VAL A 217 -1.21 -15.30 5.52
CA VAL A 217 -0.80 -13.93 5.15
C VAL A 217 0.12 -13.34 6.22
N ALA A 218 0.87 -12.30 5.86
CA ALA A 218 1.62 -11.46 6.77
C ALA A 218 1.13 -10.01 6.65
N PRO A 219 1.05 -9.24 7.75
CA PRO A 219 0.80 -7.81 7.66
C PRO A 219 2.00 -7.13 6.99
N TYR A 220 1.72 -6.29 6.01
CA TYR A 220 2.68 -5.30 5.53
C TYR A 220 2.50 -4.03 6.36
N ALA A 221 3.58 -3.56 7.00
CA ALA A 221 3.58 -2.46 7.96
C ALA A 221 2.47 -2.63 9.04
N GLY A 222 1.70 -1.56 9.30
CA GLY A 222 0.64 -1.53 10.33
C GLY A 222 -0.64 -2.32 10.01
N ALA A 223 -0.68 -3.09 8.91
CA ALA A 223 -1.88 -3.80 8.45
C ALA A 223 -2.30 -4.94 9.41
N LEU A 224 -3.47 -5.53 9.14
CA LEU A 224 -4.18 -6.42 10.08
C LEU A 224 -4.33 -5.72 11.45
N ASN A 225 -4.87 -4.49 11.41
CA ASN A 225 -5.30 -3.73 12.58
C ASN A 225 -6.83 -3.81 12.74
N SER A 226 -7.41 -3.12 13.73
CA SER A 226 -8.83 -3.19 14.05
C SER A 226 -9.78 -2.84 12.89
N THR A 227 -9.33 -2.12 11.88
CA THR A 227 -10.17 -1.73 10.72
C THR A 227 -10.34 -2.86 9.69
N TRP A 228 -9.47 -3.89 9.73
CA TRP A 228 -9.42 -5.02 8.79
C TRP A 228 -10.44 -6.13 9.09
N TRP A 229 -11.05 -6.11 10.28
CA TRP A 229 -12.08 -7.07 10.67
C TRP A 229 -13.34 -6.95 9.81
N ASP A 230 -13.94 -8.10 9.52
CA ASP A 230 -15.24 -8.24 8.85
C ASP A 230 -15.34 -7.65 7.42
N ARG A 231 -14.19 -7.29 6.83
CA ARG A 231 -14.03 -6.73 5.48
C ARG A 231 -14.10 -7.79 4.39
N ASP A 232 -14.65 -7.41 3.25
CA ASP A 232 -14.60 -8.17 2.00
C ASP A 232 -13.23 -7.95 1.34
N LEU A 233 -12.40 -9.00 1.29
CA LEU A 233 -11.02 -8.91 0.82
C LEU A 233 -10.85 -9.62 -0.52
N GLY A 234 -10.48 -8.85 -1.54
CA GLY A 234 -10.05 -9.34 -2.85
C GLY A 234 -8.59 -9.75 -2.83
N VAL A 235 -8.10 -10.33 -3.93
CA VAL A 235 -6.68 -10.66 -4.12
C VAL A 235 -6.19 -10.19 -5.47
N GLY A 236 -4.94 -9.76 -5.51
CA GLY A 236 -4.26 -9.39 -6.74
C GLY A 236 -2.79 -9.08 -6.51
N GLY A 237 -2.07 -8.79 -7.58
CA GLY A 237 -0.65 -8.45 -7.53
C GLY A 237 0.08 -8.94 -8.77
N ARG A 238 1.33 -9.37 -8.61
CA ARG A 238 2.22 -9.82 -9.69
C ARG A 238 2.35 -11.33 -9.71
N VAL A 239 2.37 -11.91 -10.91
CA VAL A 239 2.69 -13.32 -11.17
C VAL A 239 3.83 -13.41 -12.17
N MET A 240 4.86 -14.18 -11.84
CA MET A 240 6.02 -14.44 -12.69
C MET A 240 5.81 -15.72 -13.48
N VAL A 241 5.71 -15.62 -14.81
CA VAL A 241 5.29 -16.72 -15.69
C VAL A 241 6.38 -17.03 -16.72
N LYS A 242 6.69 -18.30 -16.92
CA LYS A 242 7.60 -18.77 -17.98
C LYS A 242 6.85 -18.90 -19.31
N GLU A 243 7.20 -18.05 -20.27
CA GLU A 243 6.67 -18.06 -21.63
C GLU A 243 7.80 -18.39 -22.62
N GLY A 244 7.83 -19.64 -23.07
CA GLY A 244 8.92 -20.19 -23.87
C GLY A 244 10.26 -20.10 -23.13
N ASN A 245 11.20 -19.34 -23.70
CA ASN A 245 12.55 -19.13 -23.15
C ASN A 245 12.66 -17.86 -22.28
N LYS A 246 11.55 -17.16 -22.02
CA LYS A 246 11.51 -15.92 -21.21
C LYS A 246 10.71 -16.14 -19.93
N ILE A 247 10.97 -15.32 -18.92
CA ILE A 247 10.08 -15.13 -17.77
C ILE A 247 9.49 -13.72 -17.90
N VAL A 248 8.16 -13.62 -17.83
CA VAL A 248 7.40 -12.37 -17.91
C VAL A 248 6.68 -12.10 -16.60
N SER A 249 6.46 -10.82 -16.30
CA SER A 249 5.59 -10.37 -15.21
C SER A 249 4.18 -10.15 -15.76
N LYS A 250 3.17 -10.73 -15.13
CA LYS A 250 1.75 -10.44 -15.38
C LYS A 250 1.09 -9.89 -14.13
N LEU A 251 0.15 -8.96 -14.30
CA LEU A 251 -0.69 -8.50 -13.21
C LEU A 251 -1.98 -9.31 -13.18
N VAL A 252 -2.45 -9.63 -11.99
CA VAL A 252 -3.70 -10.35 -11.75
C VAL A 252 -4.51 -9.64 -10.67
N LYS A 253 -5.83 -9.57 -10.84
CA LYS A 253 -6.79 -9.06 -9.85
C LYS A 253 -8.07 -9.87 -10.03
N LEU A 254 -8.48 -10.63 -9.02
CA LEU A 254 -9.77 -11.31 -9.07
C LEU A 254 -10.89 -10.31 -8.80
N ASP A 255 -12.02 -10.45 -9.50
CA ASP A 255 -13.14 -9.50 -9.51
C ASP A 255 -14.17 -9.73 -8.38
N TRP A 256 -13.96 -10.73 -7.53
CA TRP A 256 -14.75 -11.00 -6.32
C TRP A 256 -13.88 -11.04 -5.05
N PRO A 257 -14.45 -10.73 -3.86
CA PRO A 257 -13.76 -10.93 -2.59
C PRO A 257 -13.57 -12.43 -2.33
N ILE A 258 -12.31 -12.87 -2.28
CA ILE A 258 -11.96 -14.27 -2.02
C ILE A 258 -11.82 -14.59 -0.53
N ALA A 259 -11.69 -13.57 0.32
CA ALA A 259 -11.27 -13.72 1.69
C ALA A 259 -12.05 -12.80 2.64
N ARG A 260 -12.20 -13.23 3.90
CA ARG A 260 -12.75 -12.41 4.99
C ARG A 260 -12.08 -12.80 6.30
N ILE A 261 -11.85 -11.81 7.18
CA ILE A 261 -11.32 -12.03 8.53
C ILE A 261 -12.46 -11.77 9.52
N PRO A 262 -13.19 -12.79 9.99
CA PRO A 262 -14.40 -12.59 10.80
C PRO A 262 -14.08 -12.21 12.24
N THR A 263 -14.84 -11.31 12.85
CA THR A 263 -14.76 -11.09 14.31
C THR A 263 -15.26 -12.31 15.08
N LEU A 264 -14.73 -12.52 16.29
CA LEU A 264 -15.41 -13.36 17.28
C LEU A 264 -16.56 -12.56 17.89
N ALA A 265 -17.76 -13.16 17.94
CA ALA A 265 -18.94 -12.47 18.44
C ALA A 265 -18.76 -12.02 19.92
N PRO A 266 -19.22 -10.81 20.30
CA PRO A 266 -18.99 -10.26 21.64
C PRO A 266 -19.60 -11.10 22.78
N HIS A 267 -20.58 -11.94 22.46
CA HIS A 267 -21.18 -12.92 23.38
C HIS A 267 -20.17 -13.91 23.99
N PHE A 268 -19.01 -14.13 23.36
CA PHE A 268 -17.91 -14.95 23.90
C PHE A 268 -17.07 -14.21 24.97
N GLY A 269 -17.46 -12.99 25.36
CA GLY A 269 -16.88 -12.26 26.48
C GLY A 269 -15.40 -11.92 26.27
N ALA A 270 -14.55 -12.27 27.24
CA ALA A 270 -13.12 -11.92 27.22
C ALA A 270 -12.36 -12.48 25.99
N ALA A 271 -12.80 -13.60 25.42
CA ALA A 271 -12.17 -14.15 24.21
C ALA A 271 -12.39 -13.26 22.96
N ALA A 272 -13.45 -12.45 22.95
CA ALA A 272 -13.77 -11.50 21.88
C ALA A 272 -13.17 -10.10 22.13
N GLN A 273 -12.24 -9.97 23.08
CA GLN A 273 -11.56 -8.72 23.40
C GLN A 273 -10.08 -8.83 23.01
N GLY A 274 -9.59 -7.83 22.29
CA GLY A 274 -8.19 -7.78 21.84
C GLY A 274 -7.21 -7.39 22.96
N PRO A 275 -5.89 -7.33 22.66
CA PRO A 275 -5.28 -7.47 21.34
C PRO A 275 -5.38 -8.89 20.78
N PHE A 276 -5.62 -8.98 19.47
CA PHE A 276 -5.72 -10.25 18.76
C PHE A 276 -4.38 -10.63 18.11
N ASN A 277 -4.04 -11.91 18.14
CA ASN A 277 -2.84 -12.44 17.51
C ASN A 277 -2.99 -12.43 15.97
N LYS A 278 -2.09 -11.72 15.29
CA LYS A 278 -2.11 -11.58 13.81
C LYS A 278 -1.88 -12.91 13.06
N GLU A 279 -1.20 -13.88 13.67
CA GLU A 279 -0.89 -15.20 13.08
C GLU A 279 -2.00 -16.23 13.27
N THR A 280 -2.71 -16.19 14.40
CA THR A 280 -3.65 -17.26 14.79
C THR A 280 -5.11 -16.84 14.89
N GLN A 281 -5.40 -15.55 15.03
CA GLN A 281 -6.76 -15.00 15.14
C GLN A 281 -7.14 -14.13 13.94
N MET A 282 -6.22 -13.33 13.39
CA MET A 282 -6.49 -12.47 12.21
C MET A 282 -6.23 -13.18 10.87
N VAL A 283 -6.61 -14.46 10.78
CA VAL A 283 -6.31 -15.31 9.61
C VAL A 283 -7.49 -15.28 8.63
N PRO A 284 -7.30 -14.85 7.37
CA PRO A 284 -8.37 -14.84 6.37
C PRO A 284 -8.90 -16.24 6.06
N ILE A 285 -10.23 -16.37 6.04
CA ILE A 285 -10.95 -17.56 5.57
C ILE A 285 -11.23 -17.38 4.08
N ILE A 286 -10.94 -18.41 3.27
CA ILE A 286 -11.07 -18.39 1.79
C ILE A 286 -12.00 -19.48 1.23
N GLY A 287 -12.70 -20.21 2.10
CA GLY A 287 -13.70 -21.20 1.69
C GLY A 287 -13.96 -22.27 2.73
N LEU A 288 -14.79 -23.23 2.34
CA LEU A 288 -15.22 -24.38 3.16
C LEU A 288 -14.70 -25.71 2.59
N ASP A 289 -14.48 -26.66 3.47
CA ASP A 289 -14.01 -28.03 3.22
C ASP A 289 -14.36 -28.90 4.44
N ASN A 290 -15.54 -29.55 4.41
CA ASN A 290 -16.08 -30.38 5.49
C ASN A 290 -15.78 -31.89 5.29
N SER A 291 -14.69 -32.21 4.58
CA SER A 291 -14.31 -33.60 4.26
C SER A 291 -13.96 -34.45 5.50
N ASP A 292 -13.69 -33.78 6.63
CA ASP A 292 -13.54 -34.34 7.97
C ASP A 292 -14.84 -34.94 8.52
N ILE A 293 -15.99 -34.29 8.29
CA ILE A 293 -17.31 -34.79 8.74
C ILE A 293 -17.71 -36.07 8.01
N GLU A 294 -17.37 -36.19 6.73
CA GLU A 294 -17.73 -37.34 5.88
C GLU A 294 -16.80 -38.56 6.06
N GLY A 295 -15.83 -38.49 6.99
CA GLY A 295 -14.91 -39.61 7.29
C GLY A 295 -13.87 -39.89 6.20
N THR A 296 -13.67 -38.95 5.27
CA THR A 296 -12.77 -39.14 4.11
C THR A 296 -11.31 -38.74 4.37
N GLU A 297 -10.98 -38.31 5.59
CA GLU A 297 -9.67 -37.75 5.97
C GLU A 297 -8.48 -38.70 5.79
N GLU A 298 -8.66 -40.02 5.87
CA GLU A 298 -7.54 -40.98 5.93
C GLU A 298 -6.64 -41.02 4.68
N ASN A 299 -7.03 -40.37 3.57
CA ASN A 299 -6.23 -40.30 2.34
C ASN A 299 -6.18 -38.92 1.68
N TRP A 300 -6.22 -37.81 2.45
CA TRP A 300 -5.97 -36.48 1.86
C TRP A 300 -4.55 -36.34 1.31
N LYS A 301 -4.40 -36.55 0.00
CA LYS A 301 -3.21 -36.18 -0.77
C LYS A 301 -3.53 -34.89 -1.53
N PRO A 302 -2.89 -33.75 -1.21
CA PRO A 302 -3.16 -32.52 -1.93
C PRO A 302 -2.76 -32.66 -3.40
N ALA A 303 -3.59 -32.16 -4.32
CA ALA A 303 -3.20 -32.08 -5.73
C ALA A 303 -1.97 -31.17 -5.88
N LEU A 304 -0.84 -31.75 -6.30
CA LEU A 304 0.40 -31.02 -6.56
C LEU A 304 0.31 -30.36 -7.95
N LEU A 305 -0.42 -29.25 -8.03
CA LEU A 305 -0.55 -28.50 -9.27
C LEU A 305 0.83 -28.06 -9.77
N GLY A 306 1.09 -28.30 -11.06
CA GLY A 306 2.40 -28.09 -11.70
C GLY A 306 3.37 -29.26 -11.56
N GLY A 307 3.12 -30.23 -10.68
CA GLY A 307 4.01 -31.34 -10.38
C GLY A 307 4.80 -31.15 -9.08
N GLU A 308 5.52 -32.19 -8.66
CA GLU A 308 6.34 -32.14 -7.44
C GLU A 308 7.51 -31.14 -7.58
N GLY A 309 7.78 -30.40 -6.51
CA GLY A 309 8.89 -29.43 -6.46
C GLY A 309 8.63 -28.10 -7.19
N THR A 310 7.47 -27.90 -7.83
CA THR A 310 7.11 -26.61 -8.42
C THR A 310 6.66 -25.59 -7.37
N PHE A 311 6.71 -24.31 -7.73
CA PHE A 311 6.13 -23.27 -6.90
C PHE A 311 4.64 -23.53 -6.62
N THR A 312 3.85 -23.84 -7.66
CA THR A 312 2.41 -24.06 -7.55
C THR A 312 2.01 -25.22 -6.66
N SER A 313 2.86 -26.24 -6.45
CA SER A 313 2.59 -27.35 -5.53
C SER A 313 2.59 -26.93 -4.06
N THR A 314 3.26 -25.82 -3.72
CA THR A 314 3.30 -25.25 -2.36
C THR A 314 2.11 -24.35 -2.03
N GLN A 315 1.32 -23.97 -3.05
CA GLN A 315 0.24 -23.00 -2.93
C GLN A 315 -1.14 -23.67 -2.68
N PRO A 316 -2.17 -22.91 -2.24
CA PRO A 316 -3.54 -23.41 -2.17
C PRO A 316 -4.11 -23.72 -3.56
N GLU A 317 -4.59 -24.94 -3.77
CA GLU A 317 -5.05 -25.43 -5.08
C GLU A 317 -6.13 -24.54 -5.72
N ARG A 318 -7.15 -24.16 -4.93
CA ARG A 318 -8.26 -23.30 -5.39
C ARG A 318 -7.76 -21.91 -5.84
N LEU A 319 -6.76 -21.36 -5.15
CA LEU A 319 -6.15 -20.07 -5.49
C LEU A 319 -5.33 -20.17 -6.79
N VAL A 320 -4.48 -21.20 -6.94
CA VAL A 320 -3.73 -21.41 -8.19
C VAL A 320 -4.67 -21.51 -9.37
N LYS A 321 -5.77 -22.29 -9.27
CA LYS A 321 -6.77 -22.41 -10.33
C LYS A 321 -7.41 -21.06 -10.67
N ALA A 322 -7.84 -20.29 -9.68
CA ALA A 322 -8.45 -18.97 -9.90
C ALA A 322 -7.50 -17.99 -10.60
N ILE A 323 -6.27 -17.82 -10.07
CA ILE A 323 -5.23 -16.94 -10.64
C ILE A 323 -4.82 -17.39 -12.05
N SER A 324 -4.72 -18.70 -12.29
CA SER A 324 -4.35 -19.24 -13.59
C SER A 324 -5.45 -19.05 -14.63
N ASN A 325 -6.72 -19.24 -14.24
CA ASN A 325 -7.86 -19.00 -15.13
C ASN A 325 -7.94 -17.54 -15.56
N GLU A 326 -7.79 -16.59 -14.61
CA GLU A 326 -7.77 -15.15 -14.89
C GLU A 326 -6.65 -14.76 -15.87
N LEU A 327 -5.47 -15.37 -15.73
CA LEU A 327 -4.31 -15.12 -16.59
C LEU A 327 -4.27 -15.96 -17.88
N GLY A 328 -5.26 -16.83 -18.14
CA GLY A 328 -5.27 -17.76 -19.28
C GLY A 328 -4.17 -18.83 -19.26
N ILE A 329 -3.64 -19.16 -18.08
CA ILE A 329 -2.55 -20.13 -17.89
C ILE A 329 -3.13 -21.53 -17.69
N THR A 330 -2.89 -22.43 -18.63
CA THR A 330 -3.34 -23.83 -18.56
C THR A 330 -2.31 -24.79 -17.96
N ASP A 331 -1.03 -24.42 -18.01
CA ASP A 331 0.10 -25.20 -17.49
C ASP A 331 0.65 -24.52 -16.22
N TYR A 332 0.22 -25.03 -15.07
CA TYR A 332 0.58 -24.49 -13.75
C TYR A 332 2.09 -24.54 -13.45
N SER A 333 2.87 -25.39 -14.14
CA SER A 333 4.33 -25.47 -13.95
C SER A 333 5.06 -24.22 -14.45
N LYS A 334 4.41 -23.42 -15.31
CA LYS A 334 4.94 -22.15 -15.82
C LYS A 334 4.88 -21.01 -14.81
N ILE A 335 4.07 -21.11 -13.75
CA ILE A 335 4.06 -20.09 -12.70
C ILE A 335 5.28 -20.31 -11.81
N ILE A 336 6.24 -19.40 -11.91
CA ILE A 336 7.53 -19.47 -11.21
C ILE A 336 7.43 -18.91 -9.79
N ASN A 337 6.69 -17.81 -9.60
CA ASN A 337 6.45 -17.19 -8.32
C ASN A 337 5.28 -16.18 -8.42
N TRP A 338 4.79 -15.67 -7.29
CA TRP A 338 3.89 -14.51 -7.24
C TRP A 338 4.16 -13.61 -6.03
N GLU A 339 3.71 -12.36 -6.12
CA GLU A 339 3.61 -11.41 -5.02
C GLU A 339 2.17 -10.91 -5.01
N LEU A 340 1.36 -11.47 -4.10
CA LEU A 340 -0.06 -11.20 -4.00
C LEU A 340 -0.41 -10.51 -2.68
N GLU A 341 -1.38 -9.62 -2.75
CA GLU A 341 -1.88 -8.76 -1.68
C GLU A 341 -3.39 -8.97 -1.51
N LEU A 342 -3.87 -8.98 -0.27
CA LEU A 342 -5.30 -8.85 0.04
C LEU A 342 -5.67 -7.39 0.32
N PHE A 343 -6.80 -6.95 -0.23
CA PHE A 343 -7.26 -5.56 -0.16
C PHE A 343 -8.79 -5.47 -0.03
N ASP A 344 -9.30 -4.41 0.62
CA ASP A 344 -10.75 -4.10 0.66
C ASP A 344 -11.28 -3.89 -0.77
N THR A 345 -12.28 -4.68 -1.17
CA THR A 345 -12.96 -4.58 -2.47
C THR A 345 -14.00 -3.47 -2.54
N GLN A 346 -14.39 -2.86 -1.40
CA GLN A 346 -15.39 -1.80 -1.39
C GLN A 346 -14.88 -0.58 -2.19
N PRO A 347 -15.53 -0.21 -3.31
CA PRO A 347 -15.01 0.81 -4.23
C PRO A 347 -14.87 2.18 -3.57
N ALA A 348 -13.90 2.96 -4.03
CA ALA A 348 -13.77 4.36 -3.64
C ALA A 348 -14.98 5.16 -4.13
N GLN A 349 -15.51 6.06 -3.30
CA GLN A 349 -16.73 6.79 -3.62
C GLN A 349 -16.79 8.15 -2.92
N LEU A 350 -17.53 9.07 -3.54
CA LEU A 350 -17.94 10.32 -2.92
C LEU A 350 -18.93 10.05 -1.76
N GLY A 351 -18.82 10.81 -0.69
CA GLY A 351 -19.63 10.65 0.53
C GLY A 351 -19.85 11.95 1.30
N GLY A 352 -20.65 11.87 2.38
CA GLY A 352 -21.23 13.04 3.04
C GLY A 352 -22.52 13.52 2.35
N LEU A 353 -23.34 14.29 3.06
CA LEU A 353 -24.67 14.72 2.56
C LEU A 353 -24.58 15.50 1.24
N SER A 354 -23.55 16.34 1.10
CA SER A 354 -23.31 17.16 -0.10
C SER A 354 -22.18 16.61 -0.98
N LYS A 355 -21.77 15.34 -0.79
CA LYS A 355 -20.64 14.69 -1.50
C LYS A 355 -19.28 15.38 -1.29
N GLU A 356 -19.06 15.90 -0.09
CA GLU A 356 -17.87 16.69 0.29
C GLU A 356 -16.63 15.84 0.61
N PHE A 357 -16.76 14.51 0.70
CA PHE A 357 -15.68 13.59 1.05
C PHE A 357 -15.45 12.53 -0.02
N ILE A 358 -14.27 11.93 -0.02
CA ILE A 358 -13.95 10.66 -0.69
C ILE A 358 -13.66 9.61 0.38
N PHE A 359 -14.40 8.51 0.36
CA PHE A 359 -14.16 7.34 1.22
C PHE A 359 -13.51 6.23 0.40
N ALA A 360 -12.29 5.83 0.74
CA ALA A 360 -11.53 4.85 -0.04
C ALA A 360 -10.49 4.11 0.81
N GLY A 361 -10.07 2.92 0.37
CA GLY A 361 -8.87 2.26 0.90
C GLY A 361 -7.62 2.73 0.17
N ARG A 362 -6.47 2.71 0.87
CA ARG A 362 -5.14 3.03 0.30
C ARG A 362 -5.08 4.46 -0.27
N ILE A 363 -5.61 5.43 0.49
CA ILE A 363 -5.47 6.86 0.17
C ILE A 363 -4.00 7.28 0.33
N ASP A 364 -3.41 6.79 1.41
CA ASP A 364 -2.02 6.85 1.79
C ASP A 364 -1.14 5.96 0.89
N ASP A 365 -0.12 6.46 0.18
CA ASP A 365 0.05 7.85 -0.35
C ASP A 365 -0.33 7.92 -1.85
N LYS A 366 -1.18 7.00 -2.29
CA LYS A 366 -1.74 7.05 -3.65
C LYS A 366 -2.46 8.38 -3.96
N LEU A 367 -2.87 9.15 -2.96
CA LEU A 367 -3.44 10.50 -3.06
C LEU A 367 -2.43 11.55 -3.52
N CYS A 368 -1.28 11.74 -2.85
CA CYS A 368 -0.30 12.71 -3.32
C CYS A 368 0.39 12.20 -4.58
N SER A 369 0.77 10.92 -4.60
CA SER A 369 1.41 10.27 -5.77
C SER A 369 0.60 10.42 -7.07
N TRP A 370 -0.71 10.15 -7.05
CA TRP A 370 -1.56 10.33 -8.24
C TRP A 370 -1.69 11.81 -8.62
N SER A 371 -1.86 12.69 -7.63
CA SER A 371 -2.00 14.15 -7.86
C SER A 371 -0.72 14.76 -8.44
N ALA A 372 0.46 14.31 -7.99
CA ALA A 372 1.75 14.72 -8.51
C ALA A 372 1.93 14.30 -9.98
N ILE A 373 1.51 13.09 -10.36
CA ILE A 373 1.52 12.63 -11.77
C ILE A 373 0.59 13.48 -12.64
N GLN A 374 -0.65 13.75 -12.19
CA GLN A 374 -1.56 14.62 -12.97
C GLN A 374 -0.97 16.04 -13.12
N ALA A 375 -0.35 16.60 -12.08
CA ALA A 375 0.35 17.89 -12.14
C ALA A 375 1.54 17.90 -13.11
N LEU A 376 2.31 16.81 -13.17
CA LEU A 376 3.41 16.65 -14.14
C LEU A 376 2.90 16.54 -15.58
N ILE A 377 1.78 15.84 -15.80
CA ILE A 377 1.11 15.75 -17.11
C ILE A 377 0.66 17.15 -17.56
N ASN A 378 -0.03 17.91 -16.69
CA ASN A 378 -0.51 19.26 -17.01
C ASN A 378 0.66 20.24 -17.28
N SER A 379 1.67 20.25 -16.40
CA SER A 379 2.81 21.20 -16.45
C SER A 379 3.85 20.92 -17.55
N THR A 380 3.61 19.93 -18.43
CA THR A 380 4.52 19.54 -19.52
C THR A 380 3.88 19.58 -20.91
N SER A 381 2.82 20.37 -21.11
CA SER A 381 2.40 20.77 -22.46
C SER A 381 3.59 21.38 -23.25
N SER A 382 3.57 21.29 -24.58
CA SER A 382 4.74 21.71 -25.40
C SER A 382 5.16 23.16 -25.14
N SER A 383 4.19 24.06 -24.94
CA SER A 383 4.44 25.45 -24.54
C SER A 383 5.11 25.57 -23.17
N ALA A 384 4.73 24.75 -22.19
CA ALA A 384 5.32 24.76 -20.84
C ALA A 384 6.73 24.17 -20.76
N LEU A 385 7.16 23.37 -21.75
CA LEU A 385 8.54 22.89 -21.87
C LEU A 385 9.45 23.87 -22.64
N SER A 386 8.89 24.60 -23.62
CA SER A 386 9.64 25.60 -24.39
C SER A 386 10.15 26.78 -23.55
N SER A 387 9.47 27.10 -22.45
CA SER A 387 9.81 28.21 -21.55
C SER A 387 10.62 27.81 -20.30
N SER A 388 11.09 26.57 -20.19
CA SER A 388 11.82 26.08 -19.00
C SER A 388 13.25 25.66 -19.33
N SER A 389 14.18 25.94 -18.42
CA SER A 389 15.56 25.44 -18.44
C SER A 389 15.83 24.36 -17.39
N GLY A 390 14.84 24.03 -16.54
CA GLY A 390 14.94 22.97 -15.54
C GLY A 390 14.51 21.58 -16.01
N ILE A 391 14.62 20.61 -15.10
CA ILE A 391 14.00 19.29 -15.21
C ILE A 391 12.76 19.26 -14.29
N LYS A 392 11.64 18.70 -14.76
CA LYS A 392 10.46 18.44 -13.92
C LYS A 392 10.41 16.94 -13.62
N ILE A 393 10.35 16.54 -12.34
CA ILE A 393 10.45 15.14 -11.91
C ILE A 393 9.31 14.80 -10.95
N VAL A 394 8.68 13.64 -11.12
CA VAL A 394 7.85 12.97 -10.10
C VAL A 394 8.43 11.60 -9.83
N GLY A 395 8.78 11.33 -8.58
CA GLY A 395 9.21 10.01 -8.10
C GLY A 395 8.14 9.34 -7.23
N LEU A 396 7.74 8.14 -7.60
CA LEU A 396 6.84 7.27 -6.84
C LEU A 396 7.65 6.10 -6.31
N PHE A 397 7.82 6.02 -4.99
CA PHE A 397 8.60 4.98 -4.31
C PHE A 397 7.71 3.87 -3.75
N ASP A 398 8.31 2.70 -3.56
CA ASP A 398 7.75 1.54 -2.84
C ASP A 398 8.43 1.46 -1.46
N ASP A 399 7.96 0.57 -0.60
CA ASP A 399 8.59 0.29 0.69
C ASP A 399 8.67 1.45 1.71
N GLU A 400 7.98 2.59 1.54
CA GLU A 400 7.99 3.70 2.53
C GLU A 400 7.54 3.19 3.89
N GLU A 401 6.39 2.52 3.91
CA GLU A 401 5.68 2.01 5.08
C GLU A 401 6.51 1.01 5.92
N ILE A 402 7.64 0.53 5.39
CA ILE A 402 8.62 -0.34 6.06
C ILE A 402 10.02 0.28 6.18
N GLY A 403 10.13 1.60 6.08
CA GLY A 403 11.35 2.39 6.30
C GLY A 403 12.23 2.61 5.05
N SER A 404 11.67 2.38 3.85
CA SER A 404 12.23 2.70 2.54
C SER A 404 13.61 2.10 2.20
N LEU A 405 14.08 1.11 2.97
CA LEU A 405 15.43 0.52 2.91
C LEU A 405 15.54 -0.68 1.96
N LEU A 406 14.91 -0.59 0.79
CA LEU A 406 15.05 -1.55 -0.31
C LEU A 406 15.41 -0.83 -1.61
N ARG A 407 15.81 -1.58 -2.65
CA ARG A 407 16.34 -1.01 -3.91
C ARG A 407 15.36 -0.09 -4.64
N GLN A 408 14.06 -0.28 -4.41
CA GLN A 408 12.96 0.46 -5.02
C GLN A 408 12.41 1.58 -4.11
N GLY A 409 12.68 1.54 -2.79
CA GLY A 409 12.33 2.62 -1.86
C GLY A 409 13.30 3.81 -1.87
N ALA A 410 12.94 4.87 -1.14
CA ALA A 410 13.58 6.18 -1.17
C ALA A 410 15.03 6.18 -0.64
N ARG A 411 15.39 5.23 0.25
CA ARG A 411 16.80 5.06 0.67
C ARG A 411 17.64 4.31 -0.37
N GLY A 412 16.99 3.70 -1.37
CA GLY A 412 17.60 3.21 -2.60
C GLY A 412 18.24 4.34 -3.42
N ASN A 413 18.99 4.00 -4.47
CA ASN A 413 19.70 5.00 -5.29
C ASN A 413 18.88 5.54 -6.48
N PHE A 414 17.57 5.25 -6.55
CA PHE A 414 16.79 5.42 -7.78
C PHE A 414 16.78 6.87 -8.30
N LEU A 415 16.31 7.83 -7.50
CA LEU A 415 16.30 9.26 -7.88
C LEU A 415 17.70 9.82 -8.18
N PRO A 416 18.74 9.62 -7.35
CA PRO A 416 20.11 10.02 -7.70
C PRO A 416 20.54 9.49 -9.07
N THR A 417 20.37 8.18 -9.33
CA THR A 417 20.79 7.58 -10.61
C THR A 417 19.98 8.07 -11.82
N VAL A 418 18.72 8.48 -11.65
CA VAL A 418 17.96 9.11 -12.74
C VAL A 418 18.52 10.50 -13.04
N ILE A 419 18.72 11.34 -12.03
CA ILE A 419 19.26 12.70 -12.20
C ILE A 419 20.67 12.66 -12.80
N GLU A 420 21.56 11.83 -12.25
CA GLU A 420 22.92 11.62 -12.76
C GLU A 420 22.95 11.23 -14.23
N ARG A 421 22.07 10.32 -14.65
CA ARG A 421 21.97 9.87 -16.05
C ARG A 421 21.31 10.90 -16.97
N VAL A 422 20.45 11.78 -16.46
CA VAL A 422 19.97 12.93 -17.23
C VAL A 422 21.12 13.91 -17.48
N VAL A 423 21.89 14.27 -16.44
CA VAL A 423 23.05 15.16 -16.58
C VAL A 423 24.11 14.57 -17.54
N ASP A 424 24.46 13.31 -17.37
CA ASP A 424 25.42 12.56 -18.21
C ASP A 424 25.01 12.56 -19.69
N SER A 425 23.71 12.46 -19.99
CA SER A 425 23.19 12.45 -21.37
C SER A 425 23.41 13.76 -22.15
N PHE A 426 23.80 14.86 -21.49
CA PHE A 426 24.05 16.16 -22.11
C PHE A 426 25.43 16.76 -21.77
N ALA A 427 26.26 16.06 -21.00
CA ALA A 427 27.54 16.59 -20.51
C ALA A 427 28.73 16.10 -21.35
N ASP A 428 29.44 17.02 -22.02
CA ASP A 428 30.68 16.69 -22.74
C ASP A 428 31.85 16.31 -21.81
N LYS A 429 31.97 17.03 -20.68
CA LYS A 429 33.05 16.90 -19.68
C LYS A 429 32.57 17.36 -18.31
N GLY A 430 33.26 16.95 -17.24
CA GLY A 430 33.06 17.52 -15.89
C GLY A 430 31.81 17.03 -15.14
N ILE A 431 31.27 15.86 -15.52
CA ILE A 431 30.01 15.26 -15.05
C ILE A 431 29.81 15.41 -13.53
N THR A 432 30.80 15.05 -12.69
CA THR A 432 30.67 15.16 -11.22
C THR A 432 30.33 16.57 -10.75
N SER A 433 30.97 17.60 -11.29
CA SER A 433 30.70 19.00 -10.93
C SER A 433 29.33 19.45 -11.43
N LEU A 434 28.91 18.97 -12.60
CA LEU A 434 27.60 19.27 -13.18
C LEU A 434 26.48 18.62 -12.35
N VAL A 435 26.64 17.37 -11.92
CA VAL A 435 25.70 16.69 -11.01
C VAL A 435 25.58 17.43 -9.68
N SER A 436 26.71 17.81 -9.05
CA SER A 436 26.67 18.58 -7.79
C SER A 436 25.97 19.94 -7.96
N ARG A 437 26.17 20.62 -9.09
CA ARG A 437 25.44 21.87 -9.42
C ARG A 437 23.96 21.63 -9.66
N THR A 438 23.59 20.56 -10.37
CA THR A 438 22.19 20.17 -10.56
C THR A 438 21.51 19.90 -9.21
N TYR A 439 22.14 19.15 -8.29
CA TYR A 439 21.57 18.94 -6.94
C TYR A 439 21.43 20.27 -6.16
N ALA A 440 22.44 21.13 -6.14
CA ALA A 440 22.37 22.43 -5.46
C ALA A 440 21.27 23.36 -6.02
N ASN A 441 21.08 23.35 -7.35
CA ASN A 441 20.04 24.11 -8.04
C ASN A 441 18.65 23.45 -8.02
N SER A 442 18.51 22.25 -7.45
CA SER A 442 17.23 21.54 -7.36
C SER A 442 16.45 21.87 -6.09
N PHE A 443 15.18 21.51 -6.10
CA PHE A 443 14.31 21.56 -4.92
C PHE A 443 13.35 20.37 -4.91
N LEU A 444 13.13 19.82 -3.72
CA LEU A 444 12.33 18.61 -3.49
C LEU A 444 11.10 18.92 -2.63
N VAL A 445 9.92 18.74 -3.20
CA VAL A 445 8.68 18.60 -2.42
C VAL A 445 8.49 17.10 -2.15
N SER A 446 8.73 16.71 -0.92
CA SER A 446 8.32 15.42 -0.37
C SER A 446 6.80 15.45 -0.20
N SER A 447 6.11 14.78 -1.13
CA SER A 447 4.68 14.85 -1.33
C SER A 447 4.03 13.63 -0.69
N ASP A 448 3.65 13.77 0.57
CA ASP A 448 3.16 12.68 1.42
C ASP A 448 1.91 13.15 2.21
N VAL A 449 0.93 12.28 2.39
CA VAL A 449 -0.37 12.63 2.98
C VAL A 449 -0.23 13.20 4.40
N THR A 450 -1.12 14.13 4.76
CA THR A 450 -1.08 14.82 6.07
C THR A 450 -2.34 14.55 6.90
N HIS A 451 -2.29 14.83 8.20
CA HIS A 451 -3.39 14.56 9.11
C HIS A 451 -4.40 15.72 9.14
N ALA A 452 -5.55 15.53 8.48
CA ALA A 452 -6.68 16.44 8.62
C ALA A 452 -7.20 16.47 10.07
N VAL A 453 -7.62 17.63 10.55
CA VAL A 453 -8.13 17.77 11.92
C VAL A 453 -9.37 16.90 12.15
N ASN A 454 -9.26 15.95 13.09
CA ASN A 454 -10.37 15.09 13.46
C ASN A 454 -11.16 15.74 14.62
N PRO A 455 -12.42 16.17 14.39
CA PRO A 455 -13.20 16.90 15.40
C PRO A 455 -13.52 16.08 16.65
N ASN A 456 -13.44 14.74 16.58
CA ASN A 456 -13.67 13.86 17.72
C ASN A 456 -12.44 13.73 18.64
N PHE A 457 -11.28 14.26 18.22
CA PHE A 457 -9.99 14.12 18.91
C PHE A 457 -9.18 15.43 18.90
N LEU A 458 -9.85 16.59 18.99
CA LEU A 458 -9.20 17.92 18.91
C LEU A 458 -8.01 18.08 19.88
N ASN A 459 -8.05 17.42 21.04
CA ASN A 459 -6.97 17.43 22.03
C ASN A 459 -5.64 16.82 21.53
N ALA A 460 -5.67 16.00 20.47
CA ALA A 460 -4.48 15.41 19.86
C ALA A 460 -3.80 16.32 18.83
N TYR A 461 -4.46 17.40 18.39
CA TYR A 461 -3.94 18.32 17.37
C TYR A 461 -3.32 19.57 18.01
N LEU A 462 -2.36 20.17 17.30
CA LEU A 462 -1.77 21.45 17.69
C LEU A 462 -2.64 22.59 17.15
N GLU A 463 -3.01 23.52 18.03
CA GLU A 463 -3.76 24.72 17.68
C GLU A 463 -3.02 25.51 16.58
N ASN A 464 -3.78 26.04 15.61
CA ASN A 464 -3.29 26.73 14.40
C ASN A 464 -2.49 25.87 13.40
N HIS A 465 -2.12 24.63 13.72
CA HIS A 465 -1.35 23.71 12.87
C HIS A 465 -2.17 22.46 12.53
N SER A 466 -3.44 22.68 12.18
CA SER A 466 -4.50 21.69 12.08
C SER A 466 -5.22 21.83 10.73
N PRO A 467 -4.72 21.21 9.64
CA PRO A 467 -5.27 21.39 8.30
C PRO A 467 -6.67 20.81 8.19
N ARG A 468 -7.48 21.37 7.30
CA ARG A 468 -8.86 20.96 7.03
C ARG A 468 -8.97 20.38 5.61
N LEU A 469 -9.91 19.44 5.45
CA LEU A 469 -10.28 18.91 4.13
C LEU A 469 -10.90 20.02 3.26
N ASN A 470 -10.77 19.89 1.94
CA ASN A 470 -11.29 20.80 0.91
C ASN A 470 -10.73 22.24 0.97
N VAL A 471 -9.52 22.44 1.52
CA VAL A 471 -8.94 23.80 1.69
C VAL A 471 -7.64 24.00 0.91
N GLY A 472 -6.77 22.99 0.81
CA GLY A 472 -5.47 23.10 0.14
C GLY A 472 -4.41 22.16 0.69
N LEU A 473 -3.26 22.11 0.00
CA LEU A 473 -2.09 21.31 0.40
C LEU A 473 -1.60 21.75 1.79
N SER A 474 -1.16 20.83 2.64
CA SER A 474 -0.60 21.16 3.95
C SER A 474 0.91 20.98 3.97
N VAL A 475 1.63 22.02 4.36
CA VAL A 475 3.06 21.94 4.72
C VAL A 475 3.19 21.22 6.06
N SER A 476 4.09 20.25 6.15
CA SER A 476 4.38 19.46 7.34
C SER A 476 5.66 19.95 8.01
N CYS A 477 5.54 20.45 9.24
CA CYS A 477 6.68 20.93 10.03
C CYS A 477 6.96 19.97 11.20
N ASP A 478 8.25 19.69 11.47
CA ASP A 478 8.70 19.00 12.68
C ASP A 478 10.09 19.50 13.08
N SER A 479 10.32 19.72 14.37
CA SER A 479 11.59 20.26 14.89
C SER A 479 12.66 19.19 15.15
N ASN A 480 12.38 17.91 14.89
CA ASN A 480 13.24 16.77 15.23
C ASN A 480 13.73 16.01 13.99
N GLY A 481 13.51 16.56 12.78
CA GLY A 481 13.97 15.98 11.52
C GLY A 481 13.13 14.82 10.99
N HIS A 482 11.89 14.64 11.48
CA HIS A 482 10.92 13.75 10.82
C HIS A 482 10.48 14.31 9.46
N MET A 483 10.54 15.63 9.32
CA MET A 483 10.28 16.42 8.12
C MET A 483 11.52 17.24 7.76
N THR A 484 11.67 17.61 6.50
CA THR A 484 12.76 18.45 5.96
C THR A 484 12.50 19.95 6.04
N THR A 485 11.24 20.33 6.26
CA THR A 485 10.73 21.70 6.17
C THR A 485 11.46 22.69 7.06
N ASP A 486 11.94 23.77 6.45
CA ASP A 486 12.58 24.92 7.08
C ASP A 486 11.98 26.25 6.55
N SER A 487 12.54 27.40 6.97
CA SER A 487 12.05 28.72 6.56
C SER A 487 12.27 29.03 5.08
N VAL A 488 13.37 28.56 4.48
CA VAL A 488 13.71 28.81 3.06
C VAL A 488 12.79 27.99 2.16
N SER A 489 12.64 26.70 2.48
CA SER A 489 11.81 25.75 1.75
C SER A 489 10.32 26.07 1.87
N THR A 490 9.86 26.49 3.05
CA THR A 490 8.50 27.05 3.23
C THR A 490 8.28 28.28 2.35
N SER A 491 9.25 29.20 2.31
CA SER A 491 9.15 30.41 1.48
C SER A 491 9.09 30.08 -0.02
N ILE A 492 9.91 29.15 -0.51
CA ILE A 492 9.90 28.72 -1.92
C ILE A 492 8.54 28.13 -2.31
N LEU A 493 8.00 27.19 -1.53
CA LEU A 493 6.72 26.55 -1.87
C LEU A 493 5.54 27.54 -1.74
N GLN A 494 5.54 28.40 -0.72
CA GLN A 494 4.54 29.46 -0.54
C GLN A 494 4.52 30.43 -1.73
N ARG A 495 5.70 30.87 -2.21
CA ARG A 495 5.81 31.76 -3.38
C ARG A 495 5.40 31.08 -4.69
N CYS A 496 5.64 29.77 -4.84
CA CYS A 496 5.11 29.00 -5.96
C CYS A 496 3.58 28.91 -5.91
N ALA A 497 3.02 28.59 -4.74
CA ALA A 497 1.58 28.47 -4.53
C ALA A 497 0.85 29.80 -4.81
N GLU A 498 1.39 30.93 -4.32
CA GLU A 498 0.89 32.28 -4.60
C GLU A 498 0.80 32.58 -6.10
N LYS A 499 1.86 32.27 -6.88
CA LYS A 499 1.88 32.49 -8.33
C LYS A 499 0.86 31.63 -9.07
N GLY A 500 0.62 30.40 -8.60
CA GLY A 500 -0.39 29.50 -9.17
C GLY A 500 -1.81 29.64 -8.60
N GLY A 501 -2.04 30.56 -7.65
CA GLY A 501 -3.33 30.72 -6.96
C GLY A 501 -3.72 29.55 -6.03
N ALA A 502 -2.77 28.70 -5.67
CA ALA A 502 -2.98 27.59 -4.75
C ALA A 502 -2.92 28.05 -3.28
N LYS A 503 -3.71 27.41 -2.42
CA LYS A 503 -3.71 27.68 -0.98
C LYS A 503 -2.92 26.62 -0.23
N LEU A 504 -2.04 27.07 0.67
CA LEU A 504 -1.34 26.21 1.62
C LEU A 504 -2.00 26.26 3.01
N GLN A 505 -1.82 25.16 3.75
CA GLN A 505 -2.12 24.99 5.16
C GLN A 505 -0.82 24.57 5.88
N VAL A 506 -0.86 24.47 7.21
CA VAL A 506 0.27 23.98 8.01
C VAL A 506 -0.20 22.87 8.95
N PHE A 507 0.59 21.81 9.04
CA PHE A 507 0.49 20.73 10.01
C PHE A 507 1.77 20.66 10.83
N GLN A 508 1.62 20.49 12.14
CA GLN A 508 2.71 20.14 13.05
C GLN A 508 2.12 19.39 14.25
N ILE A 509 2.83 18.39 14.74
CA ILE A 509 2.44 17.66 15.95
C ILE A 509 2.52 18.54 17.20
N ARG A 510 1.75 18.18 18.23
CA ARG A 510 1.96 18.73 19.58
C ARG A 510 3.30 18.25 20.15
N ASN A 511 3.91 19.05 21.02
CA ASN A 511 5.17 18.72 21.72
C ASN A 511 5.10 17.44 22.57
N ASP A 512 3.89 17.01 22.98
CA ASP A 512 3.61 15.82 23.77
C ASP A 512 3.09 14.63 22.92
N SER A 513 3.28 14.68 21.60
CA SER A 513 2.86 13.67 20.63
C SER A 513 4.05 13.05 19.88
N ARG A 514 3.77 12.15 18.93
CA ARG A 514 4.75 11.48 18.07
C ARG A 514 4.44 11.74 16.60
N SER A 515 5.46 12.00 15.79
CA SER A 515 5.36 12.13 14.34
C SER A 515 5.55 10.78 13.64
N GLY A 516 4.97 10.64 12.44
CA GLY A 516 5.48 9.73 11.42
C GLY A 516 6.78 10.25 10.81
N GLY A 517 7.35 9.53 9.85
CA GLY A 517 8.38 10.04 8.95
C GLY A 517 7.84 10.09 7.52
N THR A 518 8.68 10.45 6.56
CA THR A 518 8.38 10.50 5.12
C THR A 518 9.63 10.15 4.31
N VAL A 519 9.50 10.10 2.97
CA VAL A 519 10.65 10.01 2.05
C VAL A 519 11.57 11.24 2.05
N GLY A 520 11.10 12.40 2.55
CA GLY A 520 11.78 13.70 2.44
C GLY A 520 13.19 13.72 3.02
N PRO A 521 13.37 13.44 4.32
CA PRO A 521 14.70 13.40 4.95
C PRO A 521 15.63 12.39 4.30
N MET A 522 15.07 11.27 3.80
CA MET A 522 15.84 10.20 3.17
C MET A 522 16.43 10.63 1.82
N LEU A 523 15.65 11.32 0.99
CA LEU A 523 16.06 11.79 -0.33
C LEU A 523 16.94 13.04 -0.24
N SER A 524 16.59 13.99 0.64
CA SER A 524 17.37 15.21 0.88
C SER A 524 18.76 14.88 1.41
N ALA A 525 18.88 14.06 2.47
CA ALA A 525 20.18 13.66 3.03
C ALA A 525 21.05 12.88 2.03
N LYS A 526 20.45 12.21 1.05
CA LYS A 526 21.16 11.44 0.02
C LYS A 526 21.67 12.27 -1.15
N THR A 527 21.05 13.41 -1.42
CA THR A 527 21.32 14.23 -2.62
C THR A 527 21.88 15.61 -2.29
N GLY A 528 21.68 16.10 -1.06
CA GLY A 528 21.95 17.50 -0.67
C GLY A 528 20.92 18.50 -1.19
N ILE A 529 19.81 18.03 -1.77
CA ILE A 529 18.75 18.89 -2.33
C ILE A 529 17.94 19.52 -1.18
N ARG A 530 17.72 20.85 -1.26
CA ARG A 530 16.80 21.61 -0.40
C ARG A 530 15.39 21.01 -0.52
N ALA A 531 14.75 20.73 0.60
CA ALA A 531 13.50 19.99 0.61
C ALA A 531 12.44 20.59 1.55
N ILE A 532 11.18 20.30 1.25
CA ILE A 532 10.01 20.57 2.08
C ILE A 532 9.13 19.32 2.09
N ASP A 533 8.50 19.03 3.22
CA ASP A 533 7.43 18.04 3.31
C ASP A 533 6.08 18.76 3.21
N ALA A 534 5.27 18.40 2.21
CA ALA A 534 3.95 18.98 2.02
C ALA A 534 3.04 18.07 1.21
N GLY A 535 1.85 17.78 1.73
CA GLY A 535 0.89 16.91 1.06
C GLY A 535 -0.54 17.04 1.54
N ILE A 536 -1.38 16.15 1.03
CA ILE A 536 -2.82 16.35 0.98
C ILE A 536 -3.46 15.82 2.27
N PRO A 537 -4.32 16.59 2.96
CA PRO A 537 -4.87 16.18 4.25
C PRO A 537 -5.88 15.04 4.13
N GLN A 538 -5.80 14.07 5.04
CA GLN A 538 -6.75 12.99 5.20
C GLN A 538 -7.06 12.67 6.67
N LEU A 539 -8.23 12.08 6.90
CA LEU A 539 -8.62 11.43 8.15
C LEU A 539 -8.31 9.92 8.07
N SER A 540 -8.11 9.31 9.23
CA SER A 540 -7.97 7.85 9.36
C SER A 540 -6.85 7.23 8.49
N MET A 541 -5.69 7.89 8.48
CA MET A 541 -4.42 7.35 7.97
C MET A 541 -4.15 5.94 8.53
N HIS A 542 -3.55 5.05 7.73
CA HIS A 542 -3.35 3.62 8.04
C HIS A 542 -4.63 2.77 8.34
N SER A 543 -5.84 3.31 8.14
CA SER A 543 -7.08 2.52 8.09
C SER A 543 -7.18 1.76 6.76
N ILE A 544 -7.79 0.56 6.77
CA ILE A 544 -8.15 -0.13 5.51
C ILE A 544 -9.09 0.71 4.64
N ARG A 545 -9.83 1.64 5.26
CA ARG A 545 -10.66 2.64 4.59
C ARG A 545 -10.53 4.00 5.29
N ALA A 546 -9.92 4.95 4.61
CA ALA A 546 -9.63 6.30 5.05
C ALA A 546 -10.60 7.32 4.41
N THR A 547 -10.41 8.61 4.69
CA THR A 547 -11.25 9.70 4.16
C THR A 547 -10.42 10.93 3.82
N THR A 548 -10.62 11.52 2.64
CA THR A 548 -10.13 12.86 2.29
C THR A 548 -11.29 13.73 1.75
N GLY A 549 -11.08 15.00 1.46
CA GLY A 549 -12.10 15.86 0.84
C GLY A 549 -12.29 15.55 -0.65
N ALA A 550 -13.46 15.87 -1.18
CA ALA A 550 -13.75 15.71 -2.61
C ALA A 550 -12.95 16.67 -3.51
N LEU A 551 -12.57 17.86 -3.01
CA LEU A 551 -11.73 18.82 -3.73
C LEU A 551 -10.24 18.53 -3.57
N ASP A 552 -9.84 17.83 -2.50
CA ASP A 552 -8.44 17.70 -2.09
C ASP A 552 -7.50 17.06 -3.13
N PRO A 553 -7.89 16.04 -3.93
CA PRO A 553 -7.07 15.58 -5.05
C PRO A 553 -6.79 16.70 -6.07
N GLY A 554 -7.82 17.48 -6.44
CA GLY A 554 -7.67 18.58 -7.40
C GLY A 554 -6.89 19.78 -6.84
N LEU A 555 -7.04 20.08 -5.56
CA LEU A 555 -6.27 21.11 -4.85
C LEU A 555 -4.78 20.70 -4.75
N GLY A 556 -4.52 19.42 -4.54
CA GLY A 556 -3.18 18.83 -4.62
C GLY A 556 -2.56 18.99 -6.00
N VAL A 557 -3.29 18.64 -7.07
CA VAL A 557 -2.85 18.86 -8.45
C VAL A 557 -2.50 20.32 -8.70
N GLN A 558 -3.35 21.27 -8.27
CA GLN A 558 -3.10 22.70 -8.44
C GLN A 558 -1.83 23.18 -7.72
N ALA A 559 -1.61 22.77 -6.47
CA ALA A 559 -0.42 23.16 -5.71
C ALA A 559 0.88 22.56 -6.29
N PHE A 560 0.84 21.28 -6.68
CA PHE A 560 1.98 20.60 -7.30
C PHE A 560 2.28 21.14 -8.71
N GLU A 561 1.25 21.49 -9.49
CA GLU A 561 1.39 22.11 -10.81
C GLU A 561 2.00 23.51 -10.69
N ALA A 562 1.55 24.32 -9.72
CA ALA A 562 2.13 25.63 -9.43
C ALA A 562 3.62 25.54 -9.07
N PHE A 563 4.02 24.55 -8.26
CA PHE A 563 5.43 24.28 -7.97
C PHE A 563 6.22 23.92 -9.25
N LEU A 564 5.75 22.94 -10.03
CA LEU A 564 6.40 22.49 -11.27
C LEU A 564 6.44 23.56 -12.38
N GLN A 565 5.59 24.58 -12.33
CA GLN A 565 5.59 25.70 -13.28
C GLN A 565 6.43 26.88 -12.81
N HIS A 566 6.45 27.19 -11.51
CA HIS A 566 7.02 28.45 -11.01
C HIS A 566 8.34 28.32 -10.27
N PHE A 567 8.77 27.12 -9.85
CA PHE A 567 10.01 26.91 -9.09
C PHE A 567 11.23 27.63 -9.70
N GLU A 568 11.46 27.48 -11.01
CA GLU A 568 12.60 28.09 -11.71
C GLU A 568 12.62 29.64 -11.56
N SER A 569 11.45 30.28 -11.63
CA SER A 569 11.31 31.73 -11.43
C SER A 569 11.40 32.17 -9.98
N VAL A 570 11.01 31.29 -9.03
CA VAL A 570 11.02 31.57 -7.59
C VAL A 570 12.42 31.37 -7.03
N ASP A 571 13.15 30.32 -7.43
CA ASP A 571 14.55 30.10 -7.02
C ASP A 571 15.46 31.25 -7.45
N ALA A 572 15.17 31.89 -8.59
CA ALA A 572 15.85 33.10 -9.03
C ALA A 572 15.63 34.31 -8.09
N GLU A 573 14.53 34.36 -7.32
CA GLU A 573 14.31 35.38 -6.27
C GLU A 573 15.24 35.20 -5.05
N PHE A 574 15.92 34.05 -4.92
CA PHE A 574 16.85 33.71 -3.83
C PHE A 574 18.34 33.74 -4.22
N ARG A 575 18.68 34.18 -5.44
CA ARG A 575 20.08 34.30 -5.89
C ARG A 575 20.66 35.67 -5.52
N GLU A 576 21.81 35.65 -4.86
CA GLU A 576 22.65 36.84 -4.55
C GLU A 576 23.41 37.34 -5.79
#